data_AF-A0A828Y6P3-F1
#
_entry.id   AF-A0A828Y6P3-F1
#
_cell.length_a   1.000
_cell.length_b   1.000
_cell.length_c   1.000
_cell.angle_alpha   90.00
_cell.angle_beta   90.00
_cell.angle_gamma   90.00
#
_symmetry.space_group_name_H-M   'P 1'
#
loop_
_entity.id
_entity.type
_entity.pdbx_description
1 polymer ?
#
loop_
_entity_poly.entity_id
_entity_poly.type
_entity_poly.pdbx_seq_one_letter_code
_entity_poly.pdbx_strand_id
1 'polypeptide(L)'
;MSIYIDTSFFLSIVFEDTNYKQSYETWMKDEYRFSSKLIEVESFINIHKVYRENRKVLNKRWLDESLTRQRELLTGINLKKNRL
;
A
#
# COMPACT_ATOMS: atom_id res chain seq x y z
N MET A 1 12.81 16.29 -0.29
CA MET A 1 12.05 16.29 -1.56
C MET A 1 10.70 15.62 -1.28
N SER A 2 9.73 15.65 -2.20
CA SER A 2 8.43 14.99 -2.01
C SER A 2 8.27 13.82 -2.96
N ILE A 3 7.73 12.71 -2.47
CA ILE A 3 7.51 11.49 -3.27
C ILE A 3 6.01 11.28 -3.42
N TYR A 4 5.57 11.08 -4.66
CA TYR A 4 4.23 10.61 -4.94
C TYR A 4 4.18 9.10 -4.79
N ILE A 5 3.26 8.61 -3.96
CA ILE A 5 3.02 7.19 -3.73
C ILE A 5 1.78 6.80 -4.53
N ASP A 6 1.95 5.99 -5.58
CA ASP A 6 0.82 5.36 -6.26
C ASP A 6 0.49 3.99 -5.64
N THR A 7 -0.65 3.42 -6.06
CA THR A 7 -1.14 2.15 -5.53
C THR A 7 -0.20 0.99 -5.84
N SER A 8 0.48 0.96 -6.98
CA SER A 8 1.45 -0.12 -7.31
C SER A 8 2.68 -0.08 -6.40
N PHE A 9 3.26 1.09 -6.18
CA PHE A 9 4.35 1.28 -5.22
C PHE A 9 3.89 0.90 -3.81
N PHE A 10 2.68 1.29 -3.43
CA PHE A 10 2.16 1.00 -2.10
C PHE A 10 1.98 -0.51 -1.89
N LEU A 11 1.41 -1.20 -2.88
CA LEU A 11 1.16 -2.63 -2.83
C LEU A 11 2.43 -3.47 -2.90
N SER A 12 3.50 -3.01 -3.56
CA SER A 12 4.79 -3.73 -3.54
C SER A 12 5.36 -3.83 -2.13
N ILE A 13 5.12 -2.83 -1.26
CA ILE A 13 5.51 -2.86 0.15
C ILE A 13 4.58 -3.76 0.97
N VAL A 14 3.27 -3.73 0.69
CA VAL A 14 2.29 -4.58 1.39
C VAL A 14 2.50 -6.06 1.08
N PHE A 15 2.70 -6.40 -0.19
CA PHE A 15 2.82 -7.78 -0.67
C PHE A 15 4.24 -8.33 -0.64
N GLU A 16 5.24 -7.49 -0.38
CA GLU A 16 6.65 -7.85 -0.49
C GLU A 16 6.99 -8.48 -1.85
N ASP A 17 6.48 -7.87 -2.92
CA ASP A 17 6.66 -8.38 -4.28
C ASP A 17 8.07 -8.12 -4.83
N THR A 18 8.28 -8.39 -6.12
CA THR A 18 9.59 -8.20 -6.78
C THR A 18 10.13 -6.77 -6.70
N ASN A 19 9.25 -5.76 -6.55
CA ASN A 19 9.62 -4.35 -6.42
C ASN A 19 9.74 -3.89 -4.96
N TYR A 20 9.56 -4.80 -4.00
CA TYR A 20 9.60 -4.52 -2.57
C TYR A 20 10.84 -3.74 -2.17
N LYS A 21 12.03 -4.26 -2.50
CA LYS A 21 13.31 -3.68 -2.06
C LYS A 21 13.43 -2.21 -2.48
N GLN A 22 13.20 -1.93 -3.76
CA GLN A 22 13.27 -0.58 -4.30
C GLN A 22 12.24 0.36 -3.65
N SER A 23 11.01 -0.14 -3.47
CA SER A 23 9.91 0.64 -2.91
C SER A 23 10.15 0.92 -1.43
N TYR A 24 10.63 -0.07 -0.68
CA TYR A 24 10.95 0.06 0.73
C TYR A 24 12.16 0.98 0.96
N GLU A 25 13.24 0.85 0.19
CA GLU A 25 14.39 1.77 0.25
C GLU A 25 13.97 3.22 -0.05
N THR A 26 13.04 3.41 -0.99
CA THR A 26 12.46 4.72 -1.30
C THR A 26 11.57 5.21 -0.16
N TRP A 27 10.78 4.32 0.44
CA TRP A 27 9.92 4.61 1.58
C TRP A 27 10.71 5.04 2.82
N MET A 28 11.88 4.46 3.06
CA MET A 28 12.72 4.75 4.22
C MET A 28 13.45 6.10 4.15
N LYS A 29 13.41 6.79 3.00
CA LYS A 29 13.95 8.15 2.89
C LYS A 29 13.12 9.12 3.73
N ASP A 30 13.78 10.10 4.35
CA ASP A 30 13.13 11.20 5.07
C ASP A 30 12.56 12.23 4.09
N GLU A 31 11.54 11.80 3.35
CA GLU A 31 10.88 12.59 2.32
C GLU A 31 9.38 12.70 2.58
N TYR A 32 8.80 13.82 2.14
CA TYR A 32 7.37 14.04 2.27
C TYR A 32 6.61 13.13 1.30
N ARG A 33 5.92 12.12 1.83
CA ARG A 33 5.10 11.17 1.06
C ARG A 33 3.69 11.72 0.88
N PHE A 34 3.20 11.77 -0.35
CA PHE A 34 1.82 12.14 -0.66
C PHE A 34 1.20 11.20 -1.68
N SER A 35 -0.13 11.10 -1.69
CA SER A 35 -0.85 10.24 -2.62
C SER A 35 -2.20 10.84 -3.05
N SER A 36 -2.85 10.16 -4.00
CA SER A 36 -4.26 10.33 -4.33
C SER A 36 -5.16 10.02 -3.13
N LYS A 37 -6.34 10.64 -3.07
CA LYS A 37 -7.38 10.28 -2.09
C LYS A 37 -7.89 8.85 -2.27
N LEU A 38 -7.62 8.22 -3.42
CA LEU A 38 -8.12 6.87 -3.76
C LEU A 38 -7.20 5.74 -3.29
N ILE A 39 -5.99 6.02 -2.82
CA ILE A 39 -5.01 4.97 -2.49
C ILE A 39 -5.54 3.96 -1.46
N GLU A 40 -6.32 4.42 -0.49
CA GLU A 40 -6.92 3.54 0.51
C GLU A 40 -7.89 2.53 -0.14
N VAL A 41 -8.82 3.01 -0.97
CA VAL A 41 -9.82 2.13 -1.60
C VAL A 41 -9.21 1.25 -2.68
N GLU A 42 -8.27 1.78 -3.47
CA GLU A 42 -7.60 1.01 -4.53
C GLU A 42 -6.74 -0.11 -3.94
N SER A 43 -5.95 0.18 -2.91
CA SER A 43 -5.14 -0.84 -2.22
C SER A 43 -6.02 -1.88 -1.54
N PHE A 44 -7.09 -1.47 -0.86
CA PHE A 44 -8.05 -2.37 -0.23
C PHE A 44 -8.68 -3.35 -1.22
N ILE A 45 -9.18 -2.85 -2.36
CA ILE A 45 -9.76 -3.69 -3.42
C ILE A 45 -8.74 -4.69 -3.94
N ASN A 46 -7.49 -4.28 -4.16
CA ASN A 46 -6.45 -5.15 -4.66
C ASN A 46 -6.05 -6.25 -3.66
N ILE A 47 -5.91 -5.93 -2.37
CA ILE A 47 -5.64 -6.92 -1.32
C ILE A 47 -6.75 -7.99 -1.31
N HIS A 48 -8.01 -7.56 -1.36
CA HIS A 48 -9.15 -8.48 -1.41
C HIS A 48 -9.22 -9.27 -2.73
N LYS A 49 -8.81 -8.69 -3.85
CA LYS A 49 -8.73 -9.40 -5.14
C LYS A 49 -7.69 -10.52 -5.06
N VAL A 50 -6.45 -10.21 -4.65
CA VAL A 50 -5.37 -11.18 -4.47
C VAL A 50 -5.78 -12.31 -3.53
N TYR A 51 -6.39 -11.96 -2.38
CA TYR A 51 -6.91 -12.96 -1.46
C TYR A 51 -7.93 -13.88 -2.14
N ARG A 52 -8.94 -13.30 -2.81
CA ARG A 52 -10.02 -14.07 -3.46
C ARG A 52 -9.49 -15.01 -4.54
N GLU A 53 -8.56 -14.55 -5.35
CA GLU A 53 -7.94 -15.31 -6.44
C GLU A 53 -7.06 -16.46 -5.91
N ASN A 54 -6.51 -16.32 -4.70
CA ASN A 54 -5.55 -17.26 -4.12
C ASN A 54 -6.05 -17.97 -2.84
N ARG A 55 -7.36 -17.99 -2.56
CA ARG A 55 -7.92 -18.56 -1.30
C ARG A 55 -7.59 -20.02 -1.02
N LYS A 56 -7.12 -20.77 -2.03
CA LYS A 56 -6.67 -22.16 -1.85
C LYS A 56 -5.32 -22.25 -1.13
N VAL A 57 -4.53 -21.17 -1.18
CA VAL A 57 -3.17 -21.09 -0.62
C VAL A 57 -3.12 -20.06 0.51
N LEU A 58 -3.80 -18.92 0.34
CA LEU A 58 -3.85 -17.84 1.31
C LEU A 58 -4.97 -18.07 2.32
N ASN A 59 -4.61 -18.08 3.60
CA ASN A 59 -5.57 -18.18 4.70
C ASN A 59 -6.10 -16.80 5.11
N LYS A 60 -7.09 -16.76 6.01
CA LYS A 60 -7.66 -15.50 6.52
C LYS A 60 -6.62 -14.63 7.23
N ARG A 61 -5.65 -15.25 7.90
CA ARG A 61 -4.56 -14.54 8.60
C ARG A 61 -3.75 -13.68 7.63
N TRP A 62 -3.44 -14.17 6.43
CA TRP A 62 -2.76 -13.39 5.40
C TRP A 62 -3.54 -12.11 5.02
N LEU A 63 -4.87 -12.22 4.91
CA LEU A 63 -5.72 -11.06 4.62
C LEU A 63 -5.69 -10.05 5.78
N ASP A 64 -5.83 -10.52 7.01
CA ASP A 64 -5.82 -9.68 8.21
C ASP A 64 -4.47 -8.97 8.38
N GLU A 65 -3.35 -9.66 8.15
CA GLU A 65 -1.99 -9.11 8.17
C GLU A 65 -1.77 -8.07 7.05
N SER A 66 -2.21 -8.38 5.82
CA SER A 66 -2.11 -7.46 4.68
C SER A 66 -2.90 -6.17 4.89
N LEU A 67 -4.12 -6.28 5.43
CA LEU A 67 -4.96 -5.11 5.76
C LEU A 67 -4.40 -4.32 6.95
N THR A 68 -3.77 -4.98 7.91
CA THR A 68 -3.09 -4.29 9.03
C THR A 68 -1.92 -3.47 8.50
N ARG A 69 -1.06 -4.08 7.68
CA ARG A 69 0.09 -3.41 7.05
C ARG A 69 -0.34 -2.27 6.13
N GLN A 70 -1.43 -2.43 5.39
CA GLN A 70 -2.04 -1.35 4.59
C GLN A 70 -2.40 -0.15 5.47
N ARG A 71 -3.09 -0.35 6.59
CA ARG A 71 -3.46 0.75 7.49
C ARG A 71 -2.23 1.44 8.08
N GLU A 72 -1.24 0.67 8.52
CA GLU A 72 0.01 1.20 9.07
C GLU A 72 0.73 2.09 8.05
N LEU A 73 0.89 1.61 6.83
CA LEU A 73 1.55 2.40 5.76
C LEU A 73 0.74 3.65 5.41
N LEU A 74 -0.60 3.59 5.38
CA LEU A 74 -1.43 4.77 5.12
C LEU A 74 -1.20 5.89 6.14
N THR A 75 -0.87 5.57 7.39
CA THR A 75 -0.55 6.61 8.40
C THR A 75 0.70 7.42 8.05
N GLY A 76 1.60 6.84 7.25
CA GLY A 76 2.82 7.50 6.77
C GLY A 76 2.65 8.36 5.52
N ILE A 77 1.42 8.50 4.99
CA ILE A 77 1.11 9.22 3.76
C ILE A 77 0.28 10.47 4.06
N ASN A 78 0.74 11.61 3.58
CA ASN A 78 -0.05 12.84 3.60
C ASN A 78 -1.04 12.85 2.43
N LEU A 79 -2.31 12.55 2.71
CA LEU A 79 -3.36 12.61 1.70
C LEU A 79 -3.55 14.05 1.23
N LYS A 80 -3.39 14.34 -0.07
CA LYS A 80 -3.70 15.67 -0.62
C LYS A 80 -5.20 15.96 -0.39
N LYS A 81 -5.50 16.84 0.58
CA LYS A 81 -6.79 17.54 0.63
C LYS A 81 -6.87 18.47 -0.57
N ASN A 82 -7.39 18.01 -1.70
CA ASN A 82 -7.88 18.93 -2.72
C ASN A 82 -8.96 19.80 -2.05
N ARG A 83 -8.68 21.11 -1.92
CA ARG A 83 -9.72 22.12 -1.80
C ARG A 83 -10.53 22.03 -3.10
N LEU A 84 -11.79 21.63 -2.96
CA LEU A 84 -12.80 21.89 -3.98
C LEU A 84 -13.08 23.40 -4.00
#